data_AF-A0A3S0JC84-F1
#
_entry.id   AF-A0A3S0JC84-F1
#
_cell.length_a   1.000
_cell.length_b   1.000
_cell.length_c   1.000
_cell.angle_alpha   90.00
_cell.angle_beta   90.00
_cell.angle_gamma   90.00
#
_symmetry.space_group_name_H-M   'P 1'
#
loop_
_entity.id
_entity.type
_entity.pdbx_description
1 polymer ?
#
loop_
_entity_poly.entity_id
_entity_poly.type
_entity_poly.pdbx_seq_one_letter_code
_entity_poly.pdbx_strand_id
1 'polypeptide(L)'
;MFRGRRRAPFEGAMLGIFHVTLTELLALHGGPGAIARLLEQAGLPAGTRFRIDTRYPDTDAERLLATAAQVLGLDAAALHRAYAAHAGAWALRVFPSFFELAPDSREFLRSQPRFAGLLDAGAQGAGPDPLPTGAPGPIEIETPAPDALRIRWRASPGLLALYRELLRWVVRHYRDVADVRMQVNGSGTGMVAIYDLSWIRFAGDTRRHERFETTAPDESPVPPAA
;
A
#
# COMPACT_ATOMS: atom_id res chain seq x y z
N MET A 1 -36.10 -25.50 9.87
CA MET A 1 -35.32 -25.52 8.60
C MET A 1 -34.79 -24.11 8.35
N PHE A 2 -33.63 -23.77 8.92
CA PHE A 2 -33.02 -22.45 8.72
C PHE A 2 -32.32 -22.41 7.37
N ARG A 3 -32.92 -21.73 6.38
CA ARG A 3 -32.22 -21.37 5.14
C ARG A 3 -31.09 -20.41 5.52
N GLY A 4 -29.87 -20.92 5.53
CA GLY A 4 -28.67 -20.10 5.66
C GLY A 4 -28.69 -19.01 4.60
N ARG A 5 -28.73 -17.74 5.02
CA ARG A 5 -28.43 -16.63 4.13
C ARG A 5 -27.01 -16.88 3.59
N ARG A 6 -26.90 -17.30 2.32
CA ARG A 6 -25.62 -17.16 1.60
C ARG A 6 -25.28 -15.67 1.68
N ARG A 7 -24.23 -15.32 2.43
CA ARG A 7 -23.65 -13.98 2.36
C ARG A 7 -23.31 -13.75 0.89
N ALA A 8 -23.77 -12.65 0.33
CA ALA A 8 -23.37 -12.24 -1.02
C ALA A 8 -21.83 -12.22 -1.09
N PRO A 9 -21.23 -12.57 -2.24
CA PRO A 9 -19.80 -12.39 -2.42
C PRO A 9 -19.44 -10.94 -2.11
N PHE A 10 -18.36 -10.76 -1.36
CA PHE A 10 -17.83 -9.45 -1.04
C PHE A 10 -17.37 -8.76 -2.33
N GLU A 11 -17.97 -7.62 -2.67
CA GLU A 11 -17.56 -6.76 -3.78
C GLU A 11 -16.77 -5.57 -3.21
N GLY A 12 -15.48 -5.79 -3.04
CA GLY A 12 -14.55 -4.76 -2.62
C GLY A 12 -14.15 -3.82 -3.77
N ALA A 13 -13.63 -2.64 -3.43
CA ALA A 13 -13.12 -1.67 -4.39
C ALA A 13 -11.75 -1.12 -3.97
N MET A 14 -10.77 -1.29 -4.86
CA MET A 14 -9.38 -0.89 -4.72
C MET A 14 -9.16 0.48 -5.37
N LEU A 15 -8.40 1.35 -4.70
CA LEU A 15 -8.04 2.65 -5.28
C LEU A 15 -7.08 2.45 -6.47
N GLY A 16 -7.26 3.26 -7.51
CA GLY A 16 -6.55 3.17 -8.79
C GLY A 16 -5.04 3.39 -8.71
N ILE A 17 -4.55 3.95 -7.61
CA ILE A 17 -3.11 3.97 -7.27
C ILE A 17 -2.46 2.58 -7.45
N PHE A 18 -3.15 1.52 -7.00
CA PHE A 18 -2.67 0.15 -7.18
C PHE A 18 -2.50 -0.20 -8.66
N HIS A 19 -3.51 0.11 -9.47
CA HIS A 19 -3.56 -0.22 -10.89
C HIS A 19 -2.49 0.54 -11.68
N VAL A 20 -2.30 1.82 -11.37
CA VAL A 20 -1.25 2.67 -11.96
C VAL A 20 0.12 2.10 -11.62
N THR A 21 0.42 1.84 -10.35
CA THR A 21 1.74 1.30 -9.97
C THR A 21 2.01 -0.11 -10.52
N LEU A 22 0.99 -0.97 -10.66
CA LEU A 22 1.16 -2.28 -11.30
C LEU A 22 1.48 -2.16 -12.79
N THR A 23 0.77 -1.27 -13.50
CA THR A 23 1.02 -1.06 -14.93
C THR A 23 2.36 -0.37 -15.20
N GLU A 24 2.81 0.54 -14.33
CA GLU A 24 4.17 1.10 -14.37
C GLU A 24 5.24 0.02 -14.16
N LEU A 25 5.07 -0.87 -13.17
CA LEU A 25 5.97 -2.01 -12.96
C LEU A 25 6.08 -2.87 -14.23
N LEU A 26 4.95 -3.17 -14.88
CA LEU A 26 4.95 -3.95 -16.12
C LEU A 26 5.61 -3.21 -17.28
N ALA A 27 5.43 -1.89 -17.39
CA ALA A 27 6.08 -1.08 -18.41
C ALA A 27 7.61 -1.15 -18.29
N LEU A 28 8.12 -1.17 -17.06
CA LEU A 28 9.55 -1.20 -16.78
C LEU A 28 10.19 -2.57 -17.04
N HIS A 29 9.46 -3.66 -16.78
CA HIS A 29 10.07 -5.00 -16.73
C HIS A 29 9.49 -6.03 -17.72
N GLY A 30 8.31 -5.79 -18.29
CA GLY A 30 7.63 -6.76 -19.16
C GLY A 30 7.98 -6.66 -20.65
N GLY A 31 8.79 -5.66 -21.02
CA GLY A 31 9.15 -5.38 -22.40
C GLY A 31 7.98 -4.85 -23.26
N PRO A 32 8.21 -4.71 -24.58
CA PRO A 32 7.20 -4.19 -25.49
C PRO A 32 5.89 -5.00 -25.44
N GLY A 33 4.77 -4.28 -25.36
CA GLY A 33 3.43 -4.88 -25.35
C GLY A 33 3.01 -5.54 -24.03
N ALA A 34 3.80 -5.45 -22.96
CA ALA A 34 3.45 -6.06 -21.66
C ALA A 34 2.09 -5.61 -21.13
N ILE A 35 1.80 -4.31 -21.20
CA ILE A 35 0.50 -3.76 -20.78
C ILE A 35 -0.63 -4.29 -21.65
N ALA A 36 -0.41 -4.40 -22.97
CA ALA A 36 -1.43 -4.93 -23.88
C ALA A 36 -1.77 -6.38 -23.54
N ARG A 37 -0.74 -7.22 -23.33
CA ARG A 37 -0.91 -8.62 -22.90
C ARG A 37 -1.61 -8.71 -21.53
N LEU A 38 -1.25 -7.85 -20.58
CA LEU A 38 -1.89 -7.78 -19.27
C LEU A 38 -3.40 -7.49 -19.40
N LEU A 39 -3.78 -6.45 -20.14
CA LEU A 39 -5.17 -6.07 -20.28
C LEU A 39 -5.98 -7.15 -21.00
N GLU A 40 -5.44 -7.69 -22.09
CA GLU A 40 -6.06 -8.78 -22.86
C GLU A 40 -6.30 -10.02 -21.99
N GLN A 41 -5.27 -10.51 -21.30
CA GLN A 41 -5.36 -11.70 -20.45
C GLN A 41 -6.23 -11.48 -19.20
N ALA A 42 -6.30 -10.25 -18.68
CA ALA A 42 -7.19 -9.90 -17.56
C ALA A 42 -8.66 -9.69 -17.98
N GLY A 43 -8.96 -9.75 -19.29
CA GLY A 43 -10.30 -9.53 -19.85
C GLY A 43 -10.74 -8.07 -19.80
N LEU A 44 -9.79 -7.13 -19.83
CA LEU A 44 -10.06 -5.69 -19.81
C LEU A 44 -9.98 -5.09 -21.23
N PRO A 45 -10.73 -4.02 -21.53
CA PRO A 45 -10.67 -3.37 -22.85
C PRO A 45 -9.24 -2.95 -23.23
N ALA A 46 -8.90 -3.15 -24.50
CA ALA A 46 -7.63 -2.69 -25.04
C ALA A 46 -7.49 -1.17 -24.85
N GLY A 47 -6.31 -0.73 -24.41
CA GLY A 47 -6.04 0.69 -24.18
C GLY A 47 -6.66 1.27 -22.90
N THR A 48 -7.21 0.44 -22.01
CA THR A 48 -7.63 0.87 -20.66
C THR A 48 -6.51 1.65 -19.98
N ARG A 49 -6.84 2.85 -19.48
CA ARG A 49 -5.94 3.70 -18.69
C ARG A 49 -6.50 3.86 -17.29
N PHE A 50 -5.72 3.48 -16.29
CA PHE A 50 -6.12 3.63 -14.90
C PHE A 50 -5.80 5.03 -14.39
N ARG A 51 -6.68 5.56 -13.53
CA ARG A 51 -6.47 6.83 -12.84
C ARG A 51 -6.27 6.59 -11.35
N ILE A 52 -5.37 7.33 -10.72
CA ILE A 52 -5.07 7.18 -9.29
C ILE A 52 -6.26 7.48 -8.37
N ASP A 53 -7.17 8.35 -8.82
CA ASP A 53 -8.33 8.86 -8.07
C ASP A 53 -9.61 8.06 -8.33
N THR A 54 -9.54 6.97 -9.10
CA THR A 54 -10.70 6.14 -9.45
C THR A 54 -10.66 4.86 -8.65
N ARG A 55 -11.83 4.37 -8.19
CA ARG A 55 -11.95 3.06 -7.57
C ARG A 55 -12.31 2.01 -8.62
N TYR A 56 -11.67 0.85 -8.53
CA TYR A 56 -11.88 -0.30 -9.40
C TYR A 56 -12.24 -1.52 -8.55
N PRO A 57 -13.00 -2.49 -9.07
CA PRO A 57 -13.33 -3.71 -8.34
C PRO A 57 -12.09 -4.47 -7.83
N ASP A 58 -12.14 -5.01 -6.60
CA ASP A 58 -11.06 -5.85 -6.06
C ASP A 58 -10.82 -7.09 -6.93
N THR A 59 -11.87 -7.60 -7.56
CA THR A 59 -11.79 -8.70 -8.51
C THR A 59 -10.95 -8.35 -9.74
N ASP A 60 -10.93 -7.09 -10.16
CA ASP A 60 -10.06 -6.61 -11.24
C ASP A 60 -8.62 -6.55 -10.76
N ALA A 61 -8.39 -6.02 -9.56
CA ALA A 61 -7.07 -5.97 -8.94
C ALA A 61 -6.44 -7.38 -8.79
N GLU A 62 -7.24 -8.37 -8.38
CA GLU A 62 -6.82 -9.76 -8.30
C GLU A 62 -6.44 -10.36 -9.65
N ARG A 63 -7.32 -10.21 -10.65
CA ARG A 63 -7.03 -10.71 -12.01
C ARG A 63 -5.78 -10.07 -12.57
N LEU A 64 -5.60 -8.78 -12.35
CA LEU A 64 -4.41 -8.05 -12.78
C LEU A 64 -3.14 -8.55 -12.09
N LEU A 65 -3.15 -8.81 -10.78
CA LEU A 65 -2.00 -9.40 -10.08
C LEU A 65 -1.66 -10.79 -10.63
N ALA A 66 -2.65 -11.66 -10.75
CA ALA A 66 -2.44 -13.01 -11.26
C ALA A 66 -1.87 -12.99 -12.69
N THR A 67 -2.40 -12.11 -13.54
CA THR A 67 -1.95 -11.95 -14.93
C THR A 67 -0.57 -11.31 -15.01
N ALA A 68 -0.28 -10.32 -14.17
CA ALA A 68 1.04 -9.69 -14.09
C ALA A 68 2.15 -10.69 -13.75
N ALA A 69 1.88 -11.65 -12.85
CA ALA A 69 2.81 -12.72 -12.53
C ALA A 69 3.16 -13.54 -13.78
N GLN A 70 2.14 -13.91 -14.56
CA GLN A 70 2.31 -14.66 -15.81
C GLN A 70 3.08 -13.86 -16.86
N VAL A 71 2.72 -12.60 -17.09
CA VAL A 71 3.36 -11.72 -18.08
C VAL A 71 4.83 -11.48 -17.75
N LEU A 72 5.18 -11.37 -16.47
CA LEU A 72 6.56 -11.16 -16.01
C LEU A 72 7.34 -12.47 -15.79
N GLY A 73 6.70 -13.63 -15.93
CA GLY A 73 7.32 -14.92 -15.64
C GLY A 73 7.74 -15.08 -14.17
N LEU A 74 7.02 -14.45 -13.25
CA LEU A 74 7.29 -14.48 -11.81
C LEU A 74 6.31 -15.39 -11.09
N ASP A 75 6.75 -16.04 -10.02
CA ASP A 75 5.82 -16.57 -9.04
C ASP A 75 5.12 -15.43 -8.27
N ALA A 76 4.01 -15.75 -7.60
CA ALA A 76 3.22 -14.75 -6.87
C ALA A 76 4.03 -14.03 -5.77
N ALA A 77 4.92 -14.74 -5.07
CA ALA A 77 5.72 -14.15 -4.00
C ALA A 77 6.77 -13.18 -4.54
N ALA A 78 7.40 -13.51 -5.67
CA ALA A 78 8.34 -12.66 -6.38
C ALA A 78 7.63 -11.42 -6.94
N LEU A 79 6.43 -11.58 -7.54
CA LEU A 79 5.63 -10.44 -7.99
C LEU A 79 5.28 -9.52 -6.82
N HIS A 80 4.80 -10.05 -5.69
CA HIS A 80 4.45 -9.22 -4.53
C HIS A 80 5.63 -8.43 -3.99
N ARG A 81 6.82 -9.03 -3.94
CA ARG A 81 8.05 -8.33 -3.55
C ARG A 81 8.44 -7.24 -4.56
N ALA A 82 8.39 -7.54 -5.85
CA ALA A 82 8.71 -6.60 -6.92
C ALA A 82 7.74 -5.40 -6.92
N TYR A 83 6.44 -5.69 -6.81
CA TYR A 83 5.42 -4.67 -6.66
C TYR A 83 5.66 -3.83 -5.41
N ALA A 84 5.87 -4.44 -4.24
CA ALA A 84 6.04 -3.68 -3.00
C ALA A 84 7.25 -2.74 -3.07
N ALA A 85 8.35 -3.19 -3.68
CA ALA A 85 9.52 -2.36 -3.93
C ALA A 85 9.22 -1.19 -4.87
N HIS A 86 8.55 -1.46 -6.00
CA HIS A 86 8.21 -0.44 -6.98
C HIS A 86 7.18 0.57 -6.44
N ALA A 87 6.08 0.09 -5.87
CA ALA A 87 5.03 0.93 -5.29
C ALA A 87 5.55 1.79 -4.14
N GLY A 88 6.44 1.25 -3.30
CA GLY A 88 7.07 2.03 -2.23
C GLY A 88 7.99 3.13 -2.78
N ALA A 89 8.84 2.82 -3.77
CA ALA A 89 9.68 3.83 -4.43
C ALA A 89 8.84 4.89 -5.15
N TRP A 90 7.74 4.49 -5.80
CA TRP A 90 6.79 5.39 -6.41
C TRP A 90 6.14 6.31 -5.37
N ALA A 91 5.67 5.74 -4.25
CA ALA A 91 5.01 6.49 -3.19
C ALA A 91 5.93 7.53 -2.53
N LEU A 92 7.23 7.22 -2.37
CA LEU A 92 8.21 8.19 -1.88
C LEU A 92 8.37 9.40 -2.80
N ARG A 93 8.26 9.22 -4.12
CA ARG A 93 8.34 10.33 -5.07
C ARG A 93 7.06 11.15 -5.10
N VAL A 94 5.90 10.49 -5.01
CA VAL A 94 4.59 11.13 -5.19
C VAL A 94 4.05 11.73 -3.89
N PHE A 95 4.33 11.10 -2.75
CA PHE A 95 3.85 11.51 -1.43
C PHE A 95 4.97 11.56 -0.38
N PRO A 96 6.10 12.25 -0.64
CA PRO A 96 7.26 12.25 0.26
C PRO A 96 6.89 12.69 1.69
N SER A 97 6.03 13.69 1.83
CA SER A 97 5.66 14.24 3.13
C SER A 97 4.93 13.24 4.04
N PHE A 98 4.24 12.22 3.50
CA PHE A 98 3.65 11.16 4.33
C PHE A 98 4.73 10.32 5.02
N PHE A 99 5.88 10.15 4.38
CA PHE A 99 7.02 9.44 4.97
C PHE A 99 7.80 10.33 5.92
N GLU A 100 8.03 11.60 5.56
CA GLU A 100 8.77 12.56 6.40
C GLU A 100 8.08 12.87 7.75
N LEU A 101 6.74 12.82 7.79
CA LEU A 101 5.97 13.08 9.00
C LEU A 101 6.05 11.94 10.03
N ALA A 102 6.44 10.73 9.63
CA ALA A 102 6.55 9.60 10.52
C ALA A 102 8.01 9.40 10.96
N PRO A 103 8.29 9.33 12.28
CA PRO A 103 9.67 9.15 12.77
C PRO A 103 10.22 7.75 12.49
N ASP A 104 9.35 6.75 12.37
CA ASP A 104 9.69 5.35 12.19
C ASP A 104 8.59 4.60 11.42
N SER A 105 8.86 3.33 11.07
CA SER A 105 7.89 2.52 10.35
C SER A 105 6.62 2.24 11.15
N ARG A 106 6.70 2.20 12.48
CA ARG A 106 5.54 1.94 13.33
C ARG A 106 4.54 3.08 13.24
N GLU A 107 4.98 4.31 13.44
CA GLU A 107 4.12 5.48 13.37
C GLU A 107 3.61 5.71 11.93
N PHE A 108 4.43 5.43 10.91
CA PHE A 108 3.96 5.45 9.52
C PHE A 108 2.82 4.44 9.31
N LEU A 109 3.02 3.17 9.68
CA LEU A 109 2.01 2.13 9.49
C LEU A 109 0.74 2.40 10.29
N ARG A 110 0.87 2.97 11.49
CA ARG A 110 -0.28 3.38 12.30
C ARG A 110 -1.12 4.48 11.64
N SER A 111 -0.50 5.32 10.81
CA SER A 111 -1.17 6.42 10.13
C SER A 111 -1.87 6.04 8.81
N GLN A 112 -1.79 4.77 8.37
CA GLN A 112 -2.41 4.28 7.13
C GLN A 112 -3.91 4.63 6.98
N PRO A 113 -4.78 4.50 8.02
CA PRO A 113 -6.19 4.85 7.88
C PRO A 113 -6.40 6.33 7.55
N ARG A 114 -5.52 7.21 8.06
CA ARG A 114 -5.53 8.63 7.75
C ARG A 114 -5.14 8.86 6.29
N PHE A 115 -4.06 8.23 5.80
CA PHE A 115 -3.65 8.36 4.40
C PHE A 115 -4.71 7.84 3.43
N ALA A 116 -5.32 6.69 3.74
CA ALA A 116 -6.43 6.15 2.97
C ALA A 116 -7.61 7.13 2.92
N GLY A 117 -7.99 7.73 4.06
CA GLY A 117 -9.04 8.74 4.11
C GLY A 117 -8.74 9.99 3.27
N LEU A 118 -7.48 10.45 3.26
CA LEU A 118 -7.05 11.59 2.41
C LEU A 118 -7.15 11.26 0.92
N LEU A 119 -6.69 10.08 0.51
CA LEU A 119 -6.78 9.63 -0.87
C LEU A 119 -8.24 9.43 -1.30
N ASP A 120 -9.06 8.89 -0.40
CA ASP A 120 -10.49 8.66 -0.63
C ASP A 120 -11.30 9.95 -0.75
N ALA A 121 -10.94 10.99 0.02
CA ALA A 121 -11.54 12.31 -0.12
C ALA A 121 -11.22 12.93 -1.50
N GLY A 122 -9.99 12.74 -1.99
CA GLY A 122 -9.60 13.16 -3.33
C GLY A 122 -10.35 12.41 -4.44
N ALA A 123 -10.59 11.11 -4.26
CA ALA A 123 -11.30 10.26 -5.22
C ALA A 123 -12.81 10.60 -5.33
N GLN A 124 -13.46 10.95 -4.23
CA GLN A 124 -14.89 11.30 -4.20
C GLN A 124 -15.20 12.61 -4.96
N GLY A 125 -14.20 13.47 -5.21
CA GLY A 125 -14.37 14.67 -6.02
C GLY A 125 -14.38 14.43 -7.54
N ALA A 126 -14.09 13.21 -8.01
CA ALA A 126 -13.74 12.96 -9.41
C ALA A 126 -14.66 11.99 -10.19
N GLY A 127 -15.71 11.42 -9.57
CA GLY A 127 -16.55 10.40 -10.23
C GLY A 127 -18.05 10.47 -9.90
N PRO A 128 -18.94 9.94 -10.78
CA PRO A 128 -20.38 10.19 -10.71
C PRO A 128 -21.18 9.29 -9.75
N ASP A 129 -20.58 8.27 -9.13
CA ASP A 129 -21.32 7.32 -8.30
C ASP A 129 -20.62 6.98 -6.98
N PRO A 130 -21.30 7.13 -5.81
CA PRO A 130 -20.85 6.50 -4.58
C PRO A 130 -21.03 4.98 -4.69
N LEU A 131 -19.95 4.23 -4.41
CA LEU A 131 -20.01 2.77 -4.33
C LEU A 131 -20.99 2.28 -3.24
N PRO A 132 -21.54 1.07 -3.40
CA PRO A 132 -22.32 0.40 -2.36
C PRO A 132 -21.52 0.21 -1.07
N THR A 133 -22.21 0.41 0.05
CA THR A 133 -21.75 0.19 1.42
C THR A 133 -21.25 -1.25 1.59
N GLY A 134 -19.94 -1.48 1.45
CA GLY A 134 -19.38 -2.84 1.41
C GLY A 134 -17.96 -2.99 0.83
N ALA A 135 -17.37 -1.92 0.27
CA ALA A 135 -15.94 -1.83 -0.06
C ALA A 135 -15.04 -2.30 1.12
N PRO A 136 -13.79 -2.77 0.91
CA PRO A 136 -12.93 -3.25 1.99
C PRO A 136 -12.95 -2.26 3.14
N GLY A 137 -13.49 -2.76 4.26
CA GLY A 137 -13.64 -1.99 5.47
C GLY A 137 -12.30 -1.39 5.88
N PRO A 138 -12.34 -0.25 6.58
CA PRO A 138 -11.14 0.49 6.96
C PRO A 138 -10.14 -0.47 7.58
N ILE A 139 -8.89 -0.41 7.13
CA ILE A 139 -7.78 -1.10 7.80
C ILE A 139 -7.90 -0.79 9.29
N GLU A 140 -8.20 -1.80 10.10
CA GLU A 140 -8.34 -1.63 11.55
C GLU A 140 -6.95 -1.78 12.15
N ILE A 141 -6.52 -0.79 12.92
CA ILE A 141 -5.21 -0.80 13.56
C ILE A 141 -5.40 -0.70 15.06
N GLU A 142 -4.84 -1.68 15.77
CA GLU A 142 -4.75 -1.74 17.22
C GLU A 142 -3.29 -1.63 17.63
N THR A 143 -3.03 -1.05 18.81
CA THR A 143 -1.68 -0.95 19.40
C THR A 143 -1.66 -1.76 20.71
N PRO A 144 -1.48 -3.09 20.64
CA PRO A 144 -1.58 -3.95 21.82
C PRO A 144 -0.43 -3.73 22.82
N ALA A 145 0.70 -3.17 22.37
CA ALA A 145 1.83 -2.80 23.20
C ALA A 145 2.61 -1.63 22.56
N PRO A 146 3.50 -0.94 23.30
CA PRO A 146 4.30 0.17 22.76
C PRO A 146 5.14 -0.20 21.53
N ASP A 147 5.57 -1.46 21.40
CA ASP A 147 6.39 -1.94 20.27
C ASP A 147 5.65 -2.93 19.39
N ALA A 148 4.32 -2.87 19.38
CA ALA A 148 3.50 -3.76 18.59
C ALA A 148 2.37 -3.04 17.87
N LEU A 149 2.05 -3.50 16.67
CA LEU A 149 0.84 -3.15 15.94
C LEU A 149 0.11 -4.42 15.53
N ARG A 150 -1.22 -4.38 15.65
CA ARG A 150 -2.10 -5.39 15.10
C ARG A 150 -2.96 -4.73 14.03
N ILE A 151 -2.82 -5.21 12.80
CA ILE A 151 -3.58 -4.71 11.66
C ILE A 151 -4.56 -5.79 11.23
N ARG A 152 -5.84 -5.44 11.10
CA ARG A 152 -6.87 -6.35 10.57
C ARG A 152 -7.36 -5.80 9.25
N TRP A 153 -7.37 -6.65 8.23
CA TRP A 153 -7.81 -6.26 6.90
C TRP A 153 -8.52 -7.40 6.20
N ARG A 154 -9.61 -7.07 5.50
CA ARG A 154 -10.40 -8.01 4.70
C ARG A 154 -10.11 -7.75 3.23
N ALA A 155 -9.55 -8.75 2.57
CA ALA A 155 -9.31 -8.77 1.13
C ALA A 155 -9.15 -10.21 0.67
N SER A 156 -8.92 -10.40 -0.62
CA SER A 156 -8.61 -11.71 -1.18
C SER A 156 -7.19 -12.19 -0.86
N PRO A 157 -6.92 -13.50 -0.99
CA PRO A 157 -5.63 -14.10 -0.60
C PRO A 157 -4.42 -13.41 -1.24
N GLY A 158 -4.50 -13.05 -2.52
CA GLY A 158 -3.41 -12.38 -3.25
C GLY A 158 -3.13 -10.99 -2.70
N LEU A 159 -4.18 -10.20 -2.47
CA LEU A 159 -4.06 -8.86 -1.89
C LEU A 159 -3.55 -8.91 -0.44
N LEU A 160 -4.00 -9.86 0.37
CA LEU A 160 -3.52 -10.06 1.74
C LEU A 160 -2.01 -10.41 1.76
N ALA A 161 -1.58 -11.27 0.86
CA ALA A 161 -0.16 -11.63 0.73
C ALA A 161 0.69 -10.45 0.22
N LEU A 162 0.16 -9.66 -0.73
CA LEU A 162 0.81 -8.46 -1.22
C LEU A 162 0.96 -7.42 -0.11
N TYR A 163 -0.08 -7.17 0.67
CA TYR A 163 -0.06 -6.21 1.76
C TYR A 163 1.00 -6.55 2.81
N ARG A 164 1.23 -7.84 3.09
CA ARG A 164 2.36 -8.26 3.93
C ARG A 164 3.71 -7.79 3.39
N GLU A 165 3.92 -7.88 2.08
CA GLU A 165 5.18 -7.43 1.45
C GLU A 165 5.30 -5.90 1.46
N LEU A 166 4.19 -5.16 1.36
CA LEU A 166 4.17 -3.71 1.57
C LEU A 166 4.55 -3.34 3.00
N LEU A 167 3.98 -4.00 4.02
CA LEU A 167 4.34 -3.80 5.43
C LEU A 167 5.85 -4.03 5.65
N ARG A 168 6.38 -5.13 5.12
CA ARG A 168 7.81 -5.45 5.20
C ARG A 168 8.67 -4.43 4.46
N TRP A 169 8.19 -3.89 3.35
CA TRP A 169 8.89 -2.84 2.63
C TRP A 169 8.98 -1.56 3.45
N VAL A 170 7.89 -1.14 4.10
CA VAL A 170 7.90 0.04 4.99
C VAL A 170 8.89 -0.14 6.13
N VAL A 171 8.88 -1.29 6.81
CA VAL A 171 9.85 -1.59 7.89
C VAL A 171 11.30 -1.43 7.40
N ARG A 172 11.62 -1.97 6.21
CA ARG A 172 12.95 -1.81 5.61
C ARG A 172 13.27 -0.38 5.22
N HIS A 173 12.29 0.39 4.74
CA HIS A 173 12.49 1.78 4.34
C HIS A 173 12.99 2.64 5.50
N TYR A 174 12.39 2.51 6.69
CA TYR A 174 12.82 3.22 7.91
C TYR A 174 14.06 2.60 8.58
N ARG A 175 14.60 1.51 8.02
CA ARG A 175 15.72 0.73 8.59
C ARG A 175 15.40 0.22 10.00
N ASP A 176 14.14 -0.12 10.23
CA ASP A 176 13.69 -0.76 11.46
C ASP A 176 13.81 -2.27 11.36
N VAL A 177 13.78 -2.94 12.52
CA VAL A 177 13.71 -4.39 12.61
C VAL A 177 12.40 -4.78 13.28
N ALA A 178 11.51 -5.41 12.53
CA ALA A 178 10.24 -5.90 13.04
C ALA A 178 9.94 -7.31 12.53
N ASP A 179 9.39 -8.15 13.40
CA ASP A 179 8.77 -9.42 13.01
C ASP A 179 7.36 -9.14 12.50
N VAL A 180 7.03 -9.66 11.31
CA VAL A 180 5.73 -9.46 10.65
C VAL A 180 5.08 -10.82 10.44
N ARG A 181 4.11 -11.13 11.30
CA ARG A 181 3.33 -12.38 11.25
C ARG A 181 1.97 -12.11 10.65
N MET A 182 1.53 -13.02 9.79
CA MET A 182 0.22 -12.97 9.15
C MET A 182 -0.56 -14.22 9.52
N GLN A 183 -1.75 -14.03 10.07
CA GLN A 183 -2.72 -15.08 10.32
C GLN A 183 -3.95 -14.81 9.45
N VAL A 184 -4.40 -15.81 8.69
CA VAL A 184 -5.57 -15.66 7.82
C VAL A 184 -6.71 -16.49 8.39
N ASN A 185 -7.85 -15.84 8.61
CA ASN A 185 -9.08 -16.48 9.04
C ASN A 185 -10.13 -16.39 7.92
N GLY A 186 -10.87 -17.48 7.71
CA GLY A 186 -11.93 -17.57 6.71
C GLY A 186 -11.49 -18.15 5.36
N SER A 187 -12.37 -18.12 4.37
CA SER A 187 -12.14 -18.64 3.01
C SER A 187 -12.77 -17.72 1.94
N GLY A 188 -12.24 -17.80 0.70
CA GLY A 188 -12.73 -17.01 -0.44
C GLY A 188 -12.56 -15.49 -0.27
N THR A 189 -13.54 -14.72 -0.73
CA THR A 189 -13.55 -13.24 -0.67
C THR A 189 -13.90 -12.67 0.70
N GLY A 190 -14.23 -13.53 1.68
CA GLY A 190 -14.48 -13.16 3.08
C GLY A 190 -13.27 -13.34 3.99
N MET A 191 -12.07 -13.57 3.44
CA MET A 191 -10.85 -13.75 4.22
C MET A 191 -10.47 -12.47 4.97
N VAL A 192 -10.13 -12.63 6.24
CA VAL A 192 -9.60 -11.56 7.08
C VAL A 192 -8.20 -11.97 7.51
N ALA A 193 -7.21 -11.16 7.18
CA ALA A 193 -5.88 -11.30 7.74
C ALA A 193 -5.75 -10.44 9.00
N ILE A 194 -5.05 -10.99 9.98
CA ILE A 194 -4.50 -10.28 11.12
C ILE A 194 -2.98 -10.27 10.92
N TYR A 195 -2.41 -9.07 10.88
CA TYR A 195 -0.97 -8.85 10.84
C TYR A 195 -0.53 -8.39 12.21
N ASP A 196 0.25 -9.20 12.89
CA ASP A 196 0.93 -8.82 14.12
C ASP A 196 2.36 -8.39 13.75
N LEU A 197 2.67 -7.14 14.03
CA LEU A 197 3.99 -6.55 13.87
C LEU A 197 4.58 -6.28 15.25
N SER A 198 5.81 -6.74 15.48
CA SER A 198 6.54 -6.51 16.72
C SER A 198 7.93 -5.96 16.41
N TRP A 199 8.23 -4.74 16.88
CA TRP A 199 9.52 -4.08 16.68
C TRP A 199 10.53 -4.55 17.71
N ILE A 200 11.74 -4.84 17.25
CA ILE A 200 12.87 -5.23 18.10
C ILE A 200 13.65 -3.95 18.41
N ARG A 201 13.60 -3.50 19.66
CA ARG A 201 14.47 -2.40 20.12
C ARG A 201 15.83 -2.96 20.51
N PHE A 202 16.88 -2.42 19.92
CA PHE A 202 18.25 -2.67 20.37
C PHE A 202 18.56 -1.76 21.56
N ALA A 203 19.17 -2.31 22.61
CA ALA A 203 19.63 -1.52 23.74
C ALA A 203 20.64 -0.47 23.25
N GLY A 204 20.29 0.82 23.37
CA GLY A 204 21.12 1.95 22.91
C GLY A 204 20.52 2.76 21.75
N ASP A 205 19.39 2.35 21.16
CA ASP A 205 18.73 3.08 20.07
C ASP A 205 17.98 4.32 20.62
N THR A 206 18.75 5.31 21.05
CA THR A 206 18.28 6.68 21.29
C THR A 206 18.38 7.44 19.98
N ARG A 207 17.58 7.07 18.97
CA ARG A 207 17.28 8.00 17.87
C ARG A 207 16.36 9.11 18.39
N ARG A 208 16.91 9.93 19.28
CA ARG A 208 16.38 11.25 19.57
C ARG A 208 16.78 12.13 18.40
N HIS A 209 15.79 12.44 17.57
CA HIS A 209 15.66 13.63 16.76
C HIS A 209 16.75 14.71 16.98
N GLU A 210 17.87 14.61 16.27
CA GLU A 210 18.54 15.83 15.82
C GLU A 210 17.78 16.27 14.57
N ARG A 211 16.75 17.07 14.81
CA ARG A 211 16.19 17.98 13.82
C ARG A 211 17.40 18.74 13.28
N PHE A 212 17.73 18.55 12.00
CA PHE A 212 18.62 19.46 11.30
C PHE A 212 17.95 20.84 11.35
N GLU A 213 18.28 21.63 12.37
CA GLU A 213 18.18 23.06 12.27
C GLU A 213 19.18 23.44 11.17
N THR A 214 18.67 23.68 9.98
CA THR A 214 19.37 24.45 8.96
C THR A 214 19.60 25.83 9.57
N THR A 215 20.71 25.99 10.29
CA THR A 215 21.23 27.31 10.61
C THR A 215 21.57 27.95 9.27
N ALA A 216 20.82 29.00 8.91
CA ALA A 216 21.15 29.84 7.78
C ALA A 216 22.62 30.28 7.89
N PRO A 217 23.36 30.40 6.77
CA PRO A 217 24.71 30.92 6.82
C PRO A 217 24.66 32.35 7.38
N ASP A 218 25.47 32.54 8.42
CA ASP A 218 25.75 33.80 9.10
C ASP A 218 26.11 34.89 8.08
N GLU A 219 25.17 35.82 7.84
CA GLU A 219 25.46 37.08 7.16
C GLU A 219 26.37 37.92 8.06
N SER A 220 27.68 37.73 7.91
CA SER A 220 28.67 38.67 8.44
C SER A 220 28.41 40.08 7.87
N PRO A 221 28.32 41.12 8.71
CA PRO A 221 28.08 42.48 8.24
C PRO A 221 29.33 43.05 7.55
N VAL A 222 29.15 43.50 6.31
CA VAL A 222 30.15 44.28 5.56
C VAL A 222 30.37 45.62 6.28
N PRO A 223 31.62 46.00 6.63
CA PRO A 223 31.89 47.29 7.25
C PRO A 223 31.72 48.43 6.23
N PRO A 224 31.35 49.64 6.69
CA PRO A 224 31.13 50.77 5.80
C PRO A 224 32.44 51.23 5.17
N ALA A 225 32.41 51.50 3.87
CA ALA A 225 33.52 52.08 3.14
C ALA A 225 33.83 53.50 3.65
N ALA A 226 35.11 53.75 3.90
CA ALA A 226 35.70 55.07 4.08
C ALA A 226 36.33 55.54 2.76
#